data_AF-A0A2T4XH32-F1
#
_entry.id   AF-A0A2T4XH32-F1
#
_cell.length_a   1.000
_cell.length_b   1.000
_cell.length_c   1.000
_cell.angle_alpha   90.00
_cell.angle_beta   90.00
_cell.angle_gamma   90.00
#
_symmetry.space_group_name_H-M   'P 1'
#
loop_
_entity.id
_entity.type
_entity.pdbx_description
1 polymer ?
#
loop_
_entity_poly.entity_id
_entity_poly.type
_entity_poly.pdbx_seq_one_letter_code
_entity_poly.pdbx_strand_id
1 'polypeptide(L)'
;MSGYLSGLMGFDPGRGLYLDIGNSRITIAEPGADSSLNAVDEPSSQAAHTELPADTADSADSANNAHHKYTKNSDDSSHSASSTAVPKHWSILESIPVSSPISQSAAKLVRLLQNQPPDRPIIASTVRRDIEHELSASLPDRIHWIGRTSFRSFIATYETPDTLGLDRILTAWGAWLQYRQSAVIIDCGTACTIDAVVATTPDSPTSSGHKPTSSEHQPTSSEYQPITNSATFAGGVIMPGIHTLHEALRNATPELPGVPLSIPQTFPGKSTQSCLEWGINGLFTDGVLAHIQRYRSWLGDIPVLLTGGDAELLSNWLSGFGVMGLITDPYLIYKGMSQLPEHL
;
A
#
# COMPACT_ATOMS: atom_id res chain seq x y z
N MET A 1 -7.12 -19.10 22.61
CA MET A 1 -6.72 -18.21 23.72
C MET A 1 -6.70 -16.80 23.19
N SER A 2 -7.36 -15.91 23.90
CA SER A 2 -7.76 -14.57 23.52
C SER A 2 -6.60 -13.59 23.59
N GLY A 3 -6.22 -13.02 22.45
CA GLY A 3 -5.30 -11.88 22.34
C GLY A 3 -5.70 -10.96 21.20
N TYR A 4 -6.99 -10.89 20.88
CA TYR A 4 -7.52 -9.98 19.87
C TYR A 4 -7.77 -8.63 20.53
N LEU A 5 -6.89 -7.65 20.26
CA LEU A 5 -7.00 -6.17 20.19
C LEU A 5 -7.91 -5.39 21.16
N SER A 6 -8.57 -6.06 22.09
CA SER A 6 -9.36 -5.52 23.20
C SER A 6 -8.49 -4.76 24.21
N GLY A 7 -7.16 -4.83 24.07
CA GLY A 7 -6.19 -4.06 24.84
C GLY A 7 -5.74 -2.74 24.22
N LEU A 8 -6.24 -2.33 23.03
CA LEU A 8 -5.82 -1.07 22.38
C LEU A 8 -6.65 0.17 22.81
N MET A 9 -7.48 0.10 23.86
CA MET A 9 -8.08 1.32 24.41
C MET A 9 -6.97 2.28 24.85
N GLY A 10 -6.80 3.39 24.11
CA GLY A 10 -5.74 4.38 24.35
C GLY A 10 -4.44 4.17 23.57
N PHE A 11 -4.39 3.26 22.59
CA PHE A 11 -3.25 3.13 21.69
C PHE A 11 -3.12 4.35 20.77
N ASP A 12 -1.93 4.95 20.77
CA ASP A 12 -1.55 5.98 19.81
C ASP A 12 -0.76 5.33 18.64
N PRO A 13 -1.35 5.25 17.43
CA PRO A 13 -0.68 4.72 16.26
C PRO A 13 0.63 5.43 15.94
N GLY A 14 0.81 6.68 16.37
CA GLY A 14 2.02 7.48 16.19
C GLY A 14 3.21 7.05 17.04
N ARG A 15 3.04 6.18 18.04
CA ARG A 15 4.11 5.78 18.99
C ARG A 15 4.52 4.31 18.92
N GLY A 16 3.86 3.53 18.06
CA GLY A 16 4.11 2.10 17.91
C GLY A 16 5.39 1.74 17.15
N LEU A 17 5.83 0.49 17.33
CA LEU A 17 6.76 -0.20 16.44
C LEU A 17 5.96 -1.22 15.63
N TYR A 18 6.11 -1.18 14.31
CA TYR A 18 5.33 -2.00 13.38
C TYR A 18 6.23 -3.05 12.74
N LEU A 19 5.88 -4.31 12.93
CA LEU A 19 6.65 -5.46 12.48
C LEU A 19 5.88 -6.19 11.39
N ASP A 20 6.44 -6.20 10.18
CA ASP A 20 6.00 -7.10 9.13
C ASP A 20 6.99 -8.26 9.01
N ILE A 21 6.52 -9.48 9.31
CA ILE A 21 7.29 -10.71 9.37
C ILE A 21 6.89 -11.60 8.20
N GLY A 22 7.55 -11.35 7.06
CA GLY A 22 7.38 -12.11 5.83
C GLY A 22 8.21 -13.39 5.78
N ASN A 23 8.11 -14.10 4.65
CA ASN A 23 8.86 -15.35 4.45
C ASN A 23 10.37 -15.14 4.26
N SER A 24 10.76 -14.05 3.60
CA SER A 24 12.16 -13.79 3.21
C SER A 24 12.79 -12.61 3.96
N ARG A 25 11.97 -11.72 4.53
CA ARG A 25 12.42 -10.56 5.28
C ARG A 25 11.50 -10.26 6.44
N ILE A 26 12.08 -9.68 7.48
CA ILE A 26 11.39 -9.03 8.59
C ILE A 26 11.71 -7.54 8.51
N THR A 27 10.71 -6.69 8.63
CA THR A 27 10.90 -5.25 8.63
C THR A 27 10.34 -4.65 9.92
N ILE A 28 11.05 -3.66 10.45
CA ILE A 28 10.62 -2.87 11.59
C ILE A 28 10.45 -1.45 11.10
N ALA A 29 9.25 -0.90 11.24
CA ALA A 29 8.93 0.47 10.88
C ALA A 29 8.38 1.25 12.07
N GLU A 30 8.55 2.56 12.03
CA GLU A 30 7.89 3.49 12.93
C GLU A 30 7.29 4.67 12.17
N PRO A 31 6.22 5.28 12.71
CA PRO A 31 5.76 6.59 12.26
C PRO A 31 6.85 7.65 12.42
N GLY A 32 7.04 8.49 11.40
CA GLY A 32 7.88 9.67 11.50
C GLY A 32 7.21 10.75 12.35
N ALA A 33 8.00 11.53 13.10
CA ALA A 33 7.48 12.67 13.85
C ALA A 33 6.83 13.68 12.90
N ASP A 34 5.59 14.08 13.18
CA ASP A 34 4.95 15.20 12.49
C ASP A 34 5.72 16.47 12.89
N SER A 35 6.58 16.96 11.99
CA SER A 35 7.37 18.18 12.20
C SER A 35 6.52 19.45 12.40
N SER A 36 5.20 19.34 12.30
CA SER A 36 4.22 20.40 12.57
C SER A 36 3.93 20.65 14.06
N LEU A 37 4.41 19.82 14.99
CA LEU A 37 4.16 19.98 16.43
C LEU A 37 5.27 20.71 17.21
N ASN A 38 6.36 21.14 16.54
CA ASN A 38 7.46 21.91 17.16
C ASN A 38 7.49 23.38 16.70
N ALA A 39 6.33 24.01 16.51
CA ALA A 39 6.25 25.47 16.41
C ALA A 39 5.93 26.08 17.78
N VAL A 40 6.97 26.27 18.60
CA VAL A 40 6.94 27.23 19.70
C VAL A 40 8.16 28.13 19.52
N ASP A 41 7.92 29.28 18.90
CA ASP A 41 8.31 30.60 19.42
C ASP A 41 8.00 31.65 18.36
N GLU A 42 6.95 32.44 18.59
CA GLU A 42 6.84 33.77 18.01
C GLU A 42 8.01 34.64 18.51
N PRO A 43 8.45 35.58 17.68
CA PRO A 43 8.50 36.94 18.19
C PRO A 43 7.73 37.90 17.28
N SER A 44 6.73 38.51 17.90
CA SER A 44 6.15 39.81 17.56
C SER A 44 7.19 40.85 17.13
N SER A 45 6.96 41.57 16.03
CA SER A 45 6.97 43.05 16.03
C SER A 45 6.62 43.68 14.67
N GLN A 46 5.57 44.51 14.72
CA GLN A 46 5.46 45.86 14.15
C GLN A 46 5.43 46.07 12.62
N ALA A 47 4.19 46.27 12.16
CA ALA A 47 3.67 47.33 11.29
C ALA A 47 4.65 48.29 10.59
N ALA A 48 4.47 48.44 9.28
CA ALA A 48 4.54 49.72 8.60
C ALA A 48 3.55 49.76 7.43
N HIS A 49 2.55 50.64 7.56
CA HIS A 49 1.68 51.10 6.49
C HIS A 49 2.47 51.99 5.52
N THR A 50 2.27 51.82 4.21
CA THR A 50 2.35 52.94 3.28
C THR A 50 1.41 52.73 2.09
N GLU A 51 0.66 53.77 1.78
CA GLU A 51 -0.45 53.85 0.83
C GLU A 51 0.00 53.93 -0.65
N LEU A 52 -0.99 53.72 -1.53
CA LEU A 52 -1.02 53.74 -3.00
C LEU A 52 -0.60 55.10 -3.60
N PRO A 53 -0.51 55.22 -4.95
CA PRO A 53 -1.72 55.58 -5.68
C PRO A 53 -1.96 54.80 -6.99
N ALA A 54 -3.24 54.77 -7.36
CA ALA A 54 -3.80 54.25 -8.59
C ALA A 54 -3.49 55.15 -9.80
N ASP A 55 -3.45 54.57 -10.98
CA ASP A 55 -3.73 55.26 -12.24
C ASP A 55 -4.44 54.33 -13.23
N THR A 56 -5.22 54.97 -14.09
CA THR A 56 -6.46 54.51 -14.74
C THR A 56 -6.32 53.99 -16.19
N ALA A 57 -7.34 53.22 -16.61
CA ALA A 57 -7.89 53.03 -17.98
C ALA A 57 -6.99 52.24 -18.98
N ASP A 58 -7.47 51.47 -19.96
CA ASP A 58 -8.79 51.30 -20.57
C ASP A 58 -8.80 50.02 -21.46
N SER A 59 -10.01 49.60 -21.89
CA SER A 59 -10.35 48.79 -23.07
C SER A 59 -10.18 47.23 -23.10
N ALA A 60 -11.36 46.59 -23.06
CA ALA A 60 -11.94 45.62 -24.00
C ALA A 60 -11.13 44.43 -24.61
N ASP A 61 -11.79 43.27 -24.46
CA ASP A 61 -12.10 42.22 -25.45
C ASP A 61 -11.52 40.80 -25.29
N SER A 62 -12.48 39.88 -25.11
CA SER A 62 -12.56 38.46 -25.48
C SER A 62 -11.34 37.55 -25.35
N ALA A 63 -11.46 36.49 -24.54
CA ALA A 63 -11.62 35.12 -25.04
C ALA A 63 -11.63 34.10 -23.88
N ASN A 64 -12.66 33.24 -23.91
CA ASN A 64 -12.78 31.98 -23.18
C ASN A 64 -11.52 31.11 -23.35
N ASN A 65 -10.99 30.60 -22.23
CA ASN A 65 -10.70 29.17 -22.15
C ASN A 65 -10.65 28.68 -20.70
N ALA A 66 -11.55 27.76 -20.39
CA ALA A 66 -11.77 27.22 -19.05
C ALA A 66 -10.65 26.24 -18.67
N HIS A 67 -9.80 26.65 -17.73
CA HIS A 67 -9.05 25.73 -16.87
C HIS A 67 -9.97 25.28 -15.73
N HIS A 68 -10.40 24.02 -15.75
CA HIS A 68 -11.09 23.39 -14.63
C HIS A 68 -10.08 23.24 -13.46
N LYS A 69 -10.16 24.19 -12.53
CA LYS A 69 -9.51 24.13 -11.22
C LYS A 69 -10.20 23.06 -10.37
N TYR A 70 -9.41 22.14 -9.83
CA TYR A 70 -9.79 21.36 -8.65
C TYR A 70 -10.05 22.33 -7.49
N THR A 71 -11.32 22.58 -7.16
CA THR A 71 -11.72 23.30 -5.96
C THR A 71 -11.83 22.33 -4.80
N LYS A 72 -10.93 22.54 -3.84
CA LYS A 72 -10.92 21.96 -2.51
C LYS A 72 -12.09 22.56 -1.72
N ASN A 73 -13.14 21.78 -1.45
CA ASN A 73 -14.20 22.20 -0.53
C ASN A 73 -13.76 21.93 0.90
N SER A 74 -13.54 22.99 1.66
CA SER A 74 -13.63 23.03 3.11
C SER A 74 -15.06 23.42 3.48
N ASP A 75 -15.71 22.66 4.38
CA ASP A 75 -16.28 23.19 5.62
C ASP A 75 -17.00 22.10 6.44
N ASP A 76 -16.84 22.22 7.76
CA ASP A 76 -17.12 21.31 8.87
C ASP A 76 -18.60 21.10 9.23
N SER A 77 -18.93 19.94 9.83
CA SER A 77 -19.40 19.89 11.24
C SER A 77 -19.70 18.48 11.76
N SER A 78 -18.86 18.05 12.72
CA SER A 78 -19.16 17.29 13.95
C SER A 78 -20.05 16.04 13.94
N HIS A 79 -19.41 14.86 13.97
CA HIS A 79 -19.72 13.80 14.96
C HIS A 79 -18.39 13.22 15.48
N SER A 80 -18.23 13.21 16.80
CA SER A 80 -17.04 12.81 17.52
C SER A 80 -16.83 11.29 17.49
N ALA A 81 -15.88 10.85 16.69
CA ALA A 81 -15.08 9.65 16.97
C ALA A 81 -13.62 10.10 16.83
N SER A 82 -12.79 9.77 17.81
CA SER A 82 -11.35 10.02 17.77
C SER A 82 -10.73 9.16 16.67
N SER A 83 -10.87 9.59 15.41
CA SER A 83 -10.16 9.01 14.27
C SER A 83 -8.67 9.31 14.47
N THR A 84 -7.93 8.38 15.05
CA THR A 84 -6.47 8.43 15.02
C THR A 84 -6.05 8.45 13.55
N ALA A 85 -5.55 9.61 13.10
CA ALA A 85 -5.16 9.77 11.71
C ALA A 85 -4.02 8.80 11.38
N VAL A 86 -4.12 8.11 10.25
CA VAL A 86 -3.03 7.26 9.73
C VAL A 86 -1.77 8.11 9.60
N PRO A 87 -0.64 7.70 10.20
CA PRO A 87 0.60 8.45 10.06
C PRO A 87 0.98 8.64 8.60
N LYS A 88 1.31 9.87 8.22
CA LYS A 88 1.69 10.21 6.84
C LYS A 88 3.14 9.88 6.54
N HIS A 89 3.99 9.94 7.56
CA HIS A 89 5.41 9.69 7.46
C HIS A 89 5.78 8.41 8.18
N TRP A 90 6.68 7.65 7.59
CA TRP A 90 7.14 6.36 8.08
C TRP A 90 8.64 6.24 7.86
N SER A 91 9.31 5.43 8.68
CA SER A 91 10.72 5.12 8.53
C SER A 91 10.96 3.64 8.81
N ILE A 92 11.75 2.99 7.95
CA ILE A 92 12.24 1.64 8.21
C ILE A 92 13.44 1.76 9.13
N LEU A 93 13.35 1.17 10.32
CA LEU A 93 14.43 1.11 11.29
C LEU A 93 15.41 -0.01 11.00
N GLU A 94 14.87 -1.18 10.63
CA GLU A 94 15.66 -2.37 10.37
C GLU A 94 14.95 -3.23 9.34
N SER A 95 15.75 -3.92 8.52
CA SER A 95 15.24 -4.95 7.62
C SER A 95 16.15 -6.18 7.68
N ILE A 96 15.66 -7.25 8.29
CA ILE A 96 16.40 -8.47 8.61
C ILE A 96 16.05 -9.56 7.58
N PRO A 97 17.03 -10.12 6.86
CA PRO A 97 16.79 -11.32 6.06
C PRO A 97 16.34 -12.49 6.94
N VAL A 98 15.35 -13.24 6.48
CA VAL A 98 14.98 -14.50 7.11
C VAL A 98 15.90 -15.58 6.58
N SER A 99 16.86 -16.01 7.39
CA SER A 99 17.86 -17.00 7.02
C SER A 99 17.61 -18.34 7.70
N SER A 100 18.26 -19.39 7.18
CA SER A 100 18.34 -20.69 7.87
C SER A 100 19.64 -20.74 8.68
N PRO A 101 19.61 -21.14 9.97
CA PRO A 101 18.42 -21.49 10.74
C PRO A 101 17.64 -20.25 11.20
N ILE A 102 16.32 -20.36 11.19
CA ILE A 102 15.36 -19.28 11.44
C ILE A 102 15.52 -18.66 12.83
N SER A 103 15.97 -19.46 13.80
CA SER A 103 16.27 -19.02 15.17
C SER A 103 17.29 -17.89 15.22
N GLN A 104 18.15 -17.73 14.21
CA GLN A 104 19.07 -16.58 14.15
C GLN A 104 18.35 -15.27 13.85
N SER A 105 17.45 -15.27 12.86
CA SER A 105 16.65 -14.09 12.53
C SER A 105 15.74 -13.68 13.68
N ALA A 106 15.11 -14.66 14.33
CA ALA A 106 14.24 -14.41 15.48
C ALA A 106 15.02 -13.94 16.72
N ALA A 107 16.16 -14.55 17.06
CA ALA A 107 17.01 -14.08 18.15
C ALA A 107 17.56 -12.66 17.91
N LYS A 108 17.95 -12.32 16.68
CA LYS A 108 18.35 -10.94 16.33
C LYS A 108 17.19 -9.96 16.56
N LEU A 109 15.99 -10.33 16.11
CA LEU A 109 14.79 -9.51 16.29
C LEU A 109 14.45 -9.30 17.76
N VAL A 110 14.46 -10.35 18.59
CA VAL A 110 14.22 -10.27 20.03
C VAL A 110 15.20 -9.28 20.69
N ARG A 111 16.50 -9.39 20.39
CA ARG A 111 17.51 -8.46 20.94
C ARG A 111 17.24 -7.01 20.56
N LEU A 112 16.87 -6.75 19.30
CA LEU A 112 16.55 -5.40 18.84
C LEU A 112 15.34 -4.82 19.59
N LEU A 113 14.27 -5.59 19.76
CA LEU A 113 13.04 -5.15 20.43
C LEU A 113 13.20 -5.01 21.95
N GLN A 114 14.06 -5.82 22.57
CA GLN A 114 14.42 -5.68 23.99
C GLN A 114 15.19 -4.38 24.26
N ASN A 115 15.95 -3.87 23.29
CA ASN A 115 16.66 -2.60 23.40
C ASN A 115 15.76 -1.37 23.15
N GLN A 116 14.52 -1.56 22.70
CA GLN A 116 13.55 -0.47 22.51
C GLN A 116 12.83 -0.14 23.83
N PRO A 117 12.43 1.13 24.04
CA PRO A 117 11.69 1.53 25.24
C PRO A 117 10.48 0.64 25.51
N PRO A 118 10.26 0.20 26.77
CA PRO A 118 9.23 -0.80 27.09
C PRO A 118 7.80 -0.27 26.94
N ASP A 119 7.61 1.04 26.97
CA ASP A 119 6.33 1.73 26.81
C ASP A 119 5.88 1.84 25.34
N ARG A 120 6.77 1.54 24.37
CA ARG A 120 6.40 1.49 22.96
C ARG A 120 5.68 0.17 22.65
N PRO A 121 4.39 0.21 22.28
CA PRO A 121 3.66 -0.98 21.86
C PRO A 121 4.25 -1.54 20.56
N ILE A 122 4.32 -2.87 20.46
CA ILE A 122 4.79 -3.58 19.27
C ILE A 122 3.56 -4.14 18.55
N ILE A 123 3.32 -3.73 17.32
CA ILE A 123 2.22 -4.20 16.47
C ILE A 123 2.83 -5.09 15.42
N ALA A 124 2.42 -6.35 15.35
CA ALA A 124 3.06 -7.34 14.51
C ALA A 124 2.06 -8.06 13.60
N SER A 125 2.47 -8.25 12.35
CA SER A 125 1.85 -9.12 11.36
C SER A 125 2.86 -10.19 10.96
N THR A 126 2.40 -11.42 10.78
CA THR A 126 3.28 -12.53 10.40
C THR A 126 2.58 -13.58 9.56
N VAL A 127 3.32 -14.15 8.61
CA VAL A 127 2.98 -15.42 7.94
C VAL A 127 3.79 -16.60 8.49
N ARG A 128 4.60 -16.35 9.51
CA ARG A 128 5.62 -17.23 10.09
C ARG A 128 5.34 -17.53 11.56
N ARG A 129 4.66 -18.66 11.81
CA ARG A 129 4.27 -19.10 13.17
C ARG A 129 5.45 -19.44 14.07
N ASP A 130 6.56 -19.87 13.48
CA ASP A 130 7.80 -20.16 14.19
C ASP A 130 8.40 -18.90 14.82
N ILE A 131 8.45 -17.80 14.07
CA ILE A 131 8.91 -16.50 14.56
C ILE A 131 7.90 -15.92 15.57
N GLU A 132 6.59 -16.06 15.30
CA GLU A 132 5.52 -15.65 16.21
C GLU A 132 5.66 -16.29 17.61
N HIS A 133 5.92 -17.60 17.64
CA HIS A 133 6.10 -18.36 18.87
C HIS A 133 7.32 -17.89 19.66
N GLU A 134 8.47 -17.69 19.00
CA GLU A 134 9.70 -17.23 19.67
C GLU A 134 9.57 -15.82 20.23
N LEU A 135 8.95 -14.90 19.49
CA LEU A 135 8.66 -13.54 19.92
C LEU A 135 7.69 -13.52 21.11
N SER A 136 6.60 -14.27 21.01
CA SER A 136 5.57 -14.31 22.07
C SER A 136 6.12 -14.92 23.37
N ALA A 137 7.06 -15.87 23.28
CA ALA A 137 7.75 -16.42 24.44
C ALA A 137 8.76 -15.44 25.07
N SER A 138 9.43 -14.63 24.25
CA SER A 138 10.52 -13.74 24.70
C SER A 138 10.05 -12.35 25.13
N LEU A 139 8.91 -11.90 24.61
CA LEU A 139 8.33 -10.57 24.82
C LEU A 139 6.82 -10.69 25.13
N PRO A 140 6.44 -11.46 26.17
CA PRO A 140 5.03 -11.59 26.55
C PRO A 140 4.46 -10.21 26.90
N ASP A 141 3.19 -10.00 26.57
CA ASP A 141 2.41 -8.78 26.84
C ASP A 141 2.93 -7.48 26.19
N ARG A 142 4.04 -7.52 25.43
CA ARG A 142 4.55 -6.37 24.66
C ARG A 142 4.12 -6.37 23.19
N ILE A 143 3.77 -7.54 22.63
CA ILE A 143 3.47 -7.71 21.21
C ILE A 143 1.97 -7.90 21.00
N HIS A 144 1.41 -7.08 20.13
CA HIS A 144 0.04 -7.12 19.66
C HIS A 144 0.00 -7.70 18.25
N TRP A 145 -0.50 -8.92 18.13
CA TRP A 145 -0.64 -9.60 16.86
C TRP A 145 -1.90 -9.15 16.13
N ILE A 146 -1.73 -8.73 14.88
CA ILE A 146 -2.86 -8.47 13.99
C ILE A 146 -3.35 -9.80 13.41
N GLY A 147 -4.65 -10.06 13.58
CA GLY A 147 -5.33 -11.20 13.01
C GLY A 147 -6.22 -10.82 11.83
N ARG A 148 -6.42 -11.75 10.89
CA ARG A 148 -7.31 -11.56 9.72
C ARG A 148 -8.76 -11.33 10.11
N THR A 149 -9.19 -11.81 11.27
CA THR A 149 -10.57 -11.65 11.77
C THR A 149 -10.99 -10.20 11.89
N SER A 150 -10.04 -9.28 12.15
CA SER A 150 -10.28 -7.83 12.18
C SER A 150 -10.71 -7.25 10.82
N PHE A 151 -10.56 -8.00 9.72
CA PHE A 151 -10.82 -7.55 8.36
C PHE A 151 -12.00 -8.27 7.69
N ARG A 152 -12.82 -9.02 8.43
CA ARG A 152 -13.88 -9.87 7.86
C ARG A 152 -14.78 -9.18 6.84
N SER A 153 -15.25 -7.97 7.16
CA SER A 153 -16.11 -7.19 6.27
C SER A 153 -15.35 -6.69 5.03
N PHE A 154 -14.08 -6.31 5.21
CA PHE A 154 -13.22 -5.86 4.11
C PHE A 154 -12.94 -6.98 3.11
N ILE A 155 -12.82 -8.23 3.56
CA ILE A 155 -12.49 -9.39 2.70
C ILE A 155 -13.71 -10.27 2.38
N ALA A 156 -14.93 -9.79 2.63
CA ALA A 156 -16.15 -10.60 2.57
C ALA A 156 -16.44 -11.24 1.21
N THR A 157 -15.92 -10.66 0.12
CA THR A 157 -16.10 -11.17 -1.25
C THR A 157 -15.04 -12.18 -1.67
N TYR A 158 -13.99 -12.40 -0.87
CA TYR A 158 -12.98 -13.40 -1.17
C TYR A 158 -13.52 -14.79 -0.80
N GLU A 159 -13.57 -15.71 -1.76
CA GLU A 159 -14.23 -17.01 -1.59
C GLU A 159 -13.64 -17.86 -0.45
N THR A 160 -12.32 -17.74 -0.23
CA THR A 160 -11.59 -18.48 0.80
C THR A 160 -10.85 -17.50 1.72
N PRO A 161 -11.57 -16.76 2.60
CA PRO A 161 -10.96 -15.67 3.39
C PRO A 161 -9.85 -16.16 4.32
N ASP A 162 -9.94 -17.42 4.79
CA ASP A 162 -8.94 -18.03 5.67
C ASP A 162 -7.61 -18.34 4.95
N THR A 163 -7.58 -18.37 3.61
CA THR A 163 -6.35 -18.59 2.84
C THR A 163 -5.68 -17.29 2.39
N LEU A 164 -6.39 -16.16 2.43
CA LEU A 164 -5.90 -14.86 1.97
C LEU A 164 -4.78 -14.32 2.88
N GLY A 165 -3.58 -14.15 2.32
CA GLY A 165 -2.41 -13.63 3.03
C GLY A 165 -2.69 -12.33 3.79
N LEU A 166 -2.22 -12.26 5.04
CA LEU A 166 -2.44 -11.10 5.90
C LEU A 166 -1.70 -9.85 5.40
N ASP A 167 -0.53 -10.06 4.78
CA ASP A 167 0.23 -9.05 4.03
C ASP A 167 -0.63 -8.38 2.95
N ARG A 168 -1.30 -9.15 2.08
CA ARG A 168 -2.18 -8.62 1.03
C ARG A 168 -3.35 -7.84 1.61
N ILE A 169 -3.96 -8.33 2.69
CA ILE A 169 -5.07 -7.66 3.38
C ILE A 169 -4.62 -6.30 3.91
N LEU A 170 -3.50 -6.27 4.64
CA LEU A 170 -2.97 -5.06 5.26
C LEU A 170 -2.52 -4.04 4.22
N THR A 171 -1.83 -4.49 3.16
CA THR A 171 -1.40 -3.64 2.05
C THR A 171 -2.58 -3.00 1.33
N ALA A 172 -3.62 -3.77 0.99
CA ALA A 172 -4.83 -3.24 0.36
C ALA A 172 -5.64 -2.32 1.29
N TRP A 173 -5.72 -2.67 2.58
CA TRP A 173 -6.38 -1.84 3.57
C TRP A 173 -5.64 -0.51 3.78
N GLY A 174 -4.31 -0.53 3.87
CA GLY A 174 -3.49 0.67 3.94
C GLY A 174 -3.65 1.58 2.73
N ALA A 175 -3.78 1.00 1.52
CA ALA A 175 -4.11 1.73 0.31
C ALA A 175 -5.47 2.43 0.43
N TRP A 176 -6.51 1.72 0.87
CA TRP A 176 -7.82 2.33 1.11
C TRP A 176 -7.75 3.48 2.12
N LEU A 177 -7.10 3.25 3.26
CA LEU A 177 -6.97 4.26 4.31
C LEU A 177 -6.29 5.54 3.82
N GLN A 178 -5.23 5.40 3.02
CA GLN A 178 -4.42 6.51 2.52
C GLN A 178 -5.09 7.27 1.36
N TYR A 179 -5.69 6.56 0.41
CA TYR A 179 -6.12 7.15 -0.87
C TYR A 179 -7.63 7.30 -1.02
N ARG A 180 -8.43 6.57 -0.22
CA ARG A 180 -9.90 6.67 -0.16
C ARG A 180 -10.58 6.59 -1.54
N GLN A 181 -10.05 5.74 -2.41
CA GLN A 181 -10.59 5.46 -3.74
C GLN A 181 -10.27 4.02 -4.16
N SER A 182 -10.97 3.52 -5.17
CA SER A 182 -10.62 2.25 -5.81
C SER A 182 -9.21 2.32 -6.41
N ALA A 183 -8.44 1.25 -6.27
CA ALA A 183 -7.05 1.21 -6.73
C ALA A 183 -6.62 -0.21 -7.06
N VAL A 184 -5.62 -0.32 -7.94
CA VAL A 184 -4.81 -1.54 -8.09
C VAL A 184 -3.57 -1.37 -7.23
N ILE A 185 -3.23 -2.37 -6.44
CA ILE A 185 -2.04 -2.42 -5.60
C ILE A 185 -1.14 -3.52 -6.12
N ILE A 186 0.11 -3.17 -6.39
CA ILE A 186 1.16 -4.09 -6.83
C ILE A 186 2.23 -4.15 -5.75
N ASP A 187 2.25 -5.26 -5.01
CA ASP A 187 3.29 -5.52 -4.01
C ASP A 187 4.41 -6.35 -4.66
N CYS A 188 5.55 -5.71 -4.91
CA CYS A 188 6.70 -6.30 -5.58
C CYS A 188 7.74 -6.76 -4.57
N GLY A 189 7.61 -8.00 -4.12
CA GLY A 189 8.60 -8.70 -3.30
C GLY A 189 9.00 -10.05 -3.90
N THR A 190 9.30 -11.02 -3.03
CA THR A 190 9.60 -12.41 -3.44
C THR A 190 8.48 -13.01 -4.30
N ALA A 191 7.23 -12.81 -3.89
CA ALA A 191 6.09 -12.89 -4.80
C ALA A 191 5.72 -11.47 -5.22
N CYS A 192 5.20 -11.33 -6.44
CA CYS A 192 4.52 -10.13 -6.87
C CYS A 192 3.01 -10.37 -6.78
N THR A 193 2.28 -9.54 -6.03
CA THR A 193 0.81 -9.59 -6.00
C THR A 193 0.22 -8.38 -6.70
N ILE A 194 -0.92 -8.57 -7.36
CA ILE A 194 -1.67 -7.51 -8.04
C ILE A 194 -3.12 -7.59 -7.55
N ASP A 195 -3.42 -6.79 -6.55
CA ASP A 195 -4.66 -6.77 -5.81
C ASP A 195 -5.52 -5.56 -6.18
N ALA A 196 -6.84 -5.70 -6.08
CA ALA A 196 -7.75 -4.57 -6.25
C ALA A 196 -8.49 -4.28 -4.94
N VAL A 197 -8.54 -3.00 -4.59
CA VAL A 197 -9.48 -2.49 -3.60
C VAL A 197 -10.55 -1.68 -4.32
N VAL A 198 -11.80 -1.92 -3.98
CA VAL A 198 -12.95 -1.26 -4.62
C VAL A 198 -13.71 -0.49 -3.55
N ALA A 199 -13.87 0.81 -3.77
CA ALA A 199 -14.71 1.64 -2.94
C ALA A 199 -16.16 1.17 -3.07
N THR A 200 -16.82 0.89 -1.94
CA THR A 200 -18.20 0.40 -1.99
C THR A 200 -19.14 1.56 -2.31
N THR A 201 -20.10 1.32 -3.19
CA THR A 201 -21.25 2.20 -3.41
C THR A 201 -22.46 1.66 -2.65
N PRO A 202 -23.48 2.47 -2.36
CA PRO A 202 -24.72 2.03 -1.71
C PRO A 202 -25.38 0.81 -2.38
N ASP A 203 -25.20 0.67 -3.70
CA ASP A 203 -25.76 -0.42 -4.50
C ASP A 203 -24.77 -1.57 -4.76
N SER A 204 -23.56 -1.51 -4.20
CA SER A 204 -22.59 -2.60 -4.31
C SER A 204 -23.15 -3.83 -3.61
N PRO A 205 -23.20 -5.01 -4.26
CA PRO A 205 -23.82 -6.20 -3.69
C PRO A 205 -23.07 -6.63 -2.42
N THR A 206 -23.62 -6.27 -1.27
CA THR A 206 -23.23 -6.86 0.00
C THR A 206 -23.74 -8.30 0.03
N SER A 207 -22.81 -9.25 -0.14
CA SER A 207 -23.00 -10.66 0.26
C SER A 207 -24.30 -11.31 -0.21
N SER A 208 -24.46 -11.52 -1.52
CA SER A 208 -25.17 -12.71 -2.02
C SER A 208 -24.66 -13.05 -3.40
N GLY A 209 -24.26 -14.31 -3.61
CA GLY A 209 -23.57 -14.79 -4.81
C GLY A 209 -24.40 -14.79 -6.09
N HIS A 210 -24.82 -13.62 -6.55
CA HIS A 210 -25.23 -13.44 -7.94
C HIS A 210 -23.99 -13.21 -8.79
N LYS A 211 -23.63 -14.23 -9.58
CA LYS A 211 -22.90 -13.99 -10.83
C LYS A 211 -23.70 -12.96 -11.62
N PRO A 212 -23.08 -11.90 -12.18
CA PRO A 212 -23.77 -11.07 -13.14
C PRO A 212 -24.17 -11.99 -14.31
N THR A 213 -25.48 -12.20 -14.45
CA THR A 213 -26.01 -12.80 -15.67
C THR A 213 -25.79 -11.80 -16.80
N SER A 214 -25.45 -12.30 -17.98
CA SER A 214 -25.00 -11.52 -19.13
C SER A 214 -26.09 -10.64 -19.79
N SER A 215 -27.05 -10.13 -19.01
CA SER A 215 -28.12 -9.24 -19.49
C SER A 215 -28.53 -8.12 -18.52
N GLU A 216 -27.83 -7.90 -17.40
CA GLU A 216 -28.11 -6.72 -16.57
C GLU A 216 -27.50 -5.46 -17.20
N HIS A 217 -28.35 -4.43 -17.36
CA HIS A 217 -27.99 -3.14 -17.93
C HIS A 217 -26.71 -2.61 -17.28
N GLN A 218 -25.65 -2.45 -18.08
CA GLN A 218 -24.50 -1.63 -17.70
C GLN A 218 -25.03 -0.23 -17.36
N PRO A 219 -24.76 0.31 -16.16
CA PRO A 219 -25.12 1.68 -15.85
C PRO A 219 -24.43 2.60 -16.87
N THR A 220 -25.24 3.38 -17.56
CA THR A 220 -24.77 4.42 -18.48
C THR A 220 -23.97 5.45 -17.68
N SER A 221 -22.83 5.84 -18.21
CA SER A 221 -21.73 6.56 -17.56
C SER A 221 -22.00 8.02 -17.14
N SER A 222 -23.09 8.31 -16.41
CA SER A 222 -23.31 9.66 -15.87
C SER A 222 -23.99 9.77 -14.50
N GLU A 223 -24.29 8.68 -13.80
CA GLU A 223 -24.78 8.76 -12.42
C GLU A 223 -23.64 8.61 -11.42
N TYR A 224 -23.27 9.73 -10.79
CA TYR A 224 -22.34 9.78 -9.67
C TYR A 224 -22.98 9.05 -8.48
N GLN A 225 -22.63 7.78 -8.27
CA GLN A 225 -23.01 7.09 -7.03
C GLN A 225 -22.08 7.53 -5.90
N PRO A 226 -22.62 7.97 -4.75
CA PRO A 226 -21.78 8.41 -3.64
C PRO A 226 -20.96 7.22 -3.14
N ILE A 227 -19.64 7.35 -3.13
CA ILE A 227 -18.74 6.38 -2.51
C ILE A 227 -19.05 6.36 -1.00
N THR A 228 -19.26 5.18 -0.41
CA THR A 228 -19.36 5.06 1.04
C THR A 228 -17.98 5.18 1.68
N ASN A 229 -17.89 5.46 2.98
CA ASN A 229 -16.62 5.45 3.73
C ASN A 229 -16.05 4.02 3.95
N SER A 230 -16.42 3.05 3.11
CA SER A 230 -15.95 1.67 3.15
C SER A 230 -15.44 1.19 1.79
N ALA A 231 -14.70 0.08 1.83
CA ALA A 231 -14.18 -0.58 0.65
C ALA A 231 -14.19 -2.09 0.84
N THR A 232 -13.97 -2.80 -0.25
CA THR A 232 -13.85 -4.26 -0.28
C THR A 232 -12.58 -4.67 -1.01
N PHE A 233 -11.90 -5.66 -0.47
CA PHE A 233 -10.82 -6.39 -1.14
C PHE A 233 -11.44 -7.26 -2.25
N ALA A 234 -11.22 -6.87 -3.50
CA ALA A 234 -11.89 -7.51 -4.63
C ALA A 234 -11.12 -8.69 -5.21
N GLY A 235 -10.04 -9.11 -4.56
CA GLY A 235 -9.20 -10.20 -5.03
C GLY A 235 -7.98 -9.71 -5.81
N GLY A 236 -7.21 -10.68 -6.29
CA GLY A 236 -5.95 -10.39 -6.93
C GLY A 236 -5.27 -11.57 -7.60
N VAL A 237 -4.10 -11.29 -8.17
CA VAL A 237 -3.21 -12.26 -8.81
C VAL A 237 -1.95 -12.39 -7.97
N ILE A 238 -1.41 -13.62 -7.87
CA ILE A 238 -0.10 -13.90 -7.31
C ILE A 238 0.78 -14.46 -8.42
N MET A 239 1.94 -13.85 -8.62
CA MET A 239 2.94 -14.30 -9.59
C MET A 239 4.34 -14.27 -8.95
N PRO A 240 5.34 -14.98 -9.51
CA PRO A 240 6.71 -14.86 -9.03
C PRO A 240 7.22 -13.43 -9.13
N GLY A 241 7.92 -12.95 -8.10
CA GLY A 241 8.64 -11.68 -8.15
C GLY A 241 9.80 -11.74 -9.14
N ILE A 242 10.33 -10.58 -9.54
CA ILE A 242 11.37 -10.50 -10.57
C ILE A 242 12.63 -11.28 -10.17
N HIS A 243 13.08 -11.15 -8.91
CA HIS A 243 14.22 -11.90 -8.41
C HIS A 243 13.97 -13.42 -8.36
N THR A 244 12.75 -13.85 -8.05
CA THR A 244 12.37 -15.27 -8.05
C THR A 244 12.36 -15.84 -9.47
N LEU A 245 11.92 -15.07 -10.48
CA LEU A 245 12.05 -15.48 -11.88
C LEU A 245 13.52 -15.64 -12.26
N HIS A 246 14.38 -14.69 -11.87
CA HIS A 246 15.81 -14.74 -12.17
C HIS A 246 16.50 -15.94 -11.52
N GLU A 247 16.14 -16.24 -10.27
CA GLU A 247 16.62 -17.43 -9.57
C GLU A 247 16.14 -18.72 -10.25
N ALA A 248 14.87 -18.79 -10.64
CA ALA A 248 14.33 -19.93 -11.36
C ALA A 248 15.05 -20.19 -12.68
N LEU A 249 15.31 -19.14 -13.48
CA LEU A 249 16.07 -19.25 -14.72
C LEU A 249 17.51 -19.72 -14.45
N ARG A 250 18.21 -19.11 -13.49
CA ARG A 250 19.57 -19.50 -13.12
C ARG A 250 19.67 -20.96 -12.70
N ASN A 251 18.71 -21.44 -11.91
CA ASN A 251 18.67 -22.82 -11.44
C ASN A 251 18.35 -23.82 -12.57
N ALA A 252 17.48 -23.43 -13.52
CA ALA A 252 17.14 -24.28 -14.67
C ALA A 252 18.24 -24.31 -15.74
N THR A 253 19.02 -23.23 -15.87
CA THR A 253 20.06 -23.08 -16.89
C THR A 253 21.33 -22.44 -16.31
N PRO A 254 22.16 -23.20 -15.57
CA PRO A 254 23.34 -22.64 -14.87
C PRO A 254 24.41 -22.04 -15.77
N GLU A 255 24.45 -22.45 -17.04
CA GLU A 255 25.43 -22.02 -18.05
C GLU A 255 25.09 -20.65 -18.69
N LEU A 256 23.88 -20.11 -18.45
CA LEU A 256 23.51 -18.81 -18.98
C LEU A 256 24.21 -17.67 -18.21
N PRO A 257 24.64 -16.61 -18.91
CA PRO A 257 25.17 -15.43 -18.23
C PRO A 257 24.10 -14.78 -17.36
N GLY A 258 24.54 -14.09 -16.30
CA GLY A 258 23.62 -13.30 -15.46
C GLY A 258 22.87 -12.27 -16.29
N VAL A 259 21.56 -12.16 -16.08
CA VAL A 259 20.69 -11.22 -16.79
C VAL A 259 20.59 -9.92 -15.99
N PRO A 260 20.92 -8.75 -16.57
CA PRO A 260 20.73 -7.48 -15.90
C PRO A 260 19.26 -7.21 -15.58
N LEU A 261 18.99 -6.47 -14.50
CA LEU A 261 17.66 -5.98 -14.17
C LEU A 261 17.38 -4.67 -14.90
N SER A 262 17.21 -4.77 -16.22
CA SER A 262 16.86 -3.63 -17.09
C SER A 262 15.93 -4.05 -18.22
N ILE A 263 15.09 -3.13 -18.66
CA ILE A 263 14.29 -3.27 -19.89
C ILE A 263 15.12 -2.77 -21.08
N PRO A 264 15.34 -3.58 -22.13
CA PRO A 264 16.08 -3.14 -23.30
C PRO A 264 15.33 -2.04 -24.06
N GLN A 265 16.06 -1.11 -24.66
CA GLN A 265 15.49 0.02 -25.41
C GLN A 265 14.82 -0.38 -26.73
N THR A 266 15.18 -1.54 -27.29
CA THR A 266 14.72 -1.98 -28.61
C THR A 266 14.19 -3.40 -28.55
N PHE A 267 13.04 -3.60 -29.17
CA PHE A 267 12.42 -4.90 -29.39
C PHE A 267 12.37 -5.24 -30.89
N PRO A 268 12.55 -6.51 -31.30
CA PRO A 268 13.01 -7.64 -30.47
C PRO A 268 14.50 -7.52 -30.12
N GLY A 269 14.94 -8.32 -29.14
CA GLY A 269 16.35 -8.42 -28.76
C GLY A 269 17.25 -8.82 -29.95
N LYS A 270 18.47 -8.27 -30.00
CA LYS A 270 19.45 -8.48 -31.09
C LYS A 270 20.78 -9.07 -30.61
N SER A 271 20.85 -9.48 -29.35
CA SER A 271 21.99 -10.13 -28.72
C SER A 271 21.48 -11.16 -27.71
N THR A 272 22.27 -12.17 -27.37
CA THR A 272 21.89 -13.16 -26.35
C THR A 272 21.43 -12.49 -25.05
N GLN A 273 22.16 -11.45 -24.61
CA GLN A 273 21.80 -10.69 -23.41
C GLN A 273 20.44 -10.00 -23.55
N SER A 274 20.21 -9.23 -24.62
CA SER A 274 18.92 -8.53 -24.82
C SER A 274 17.74 -9.49 -25.05
N CYS A 275 17.98 -10.65 -25.66
CA CYS A 275 16.99 -11.72 -25.77
C CYS A 275 16.63 -12.28 -24.39
N LEU A 276 17.61 -12.49 -23.51
CA LEU A 276 17.37 -12.94 -22.14
C LEU A 276 16.65 -11.86 -21.31
N GLU A 277 17.07 -10.60 -21.40
CA GLU A 277 16.42 -9.46 -20.72
C GLU A 277 14.94 -9.33 -21.14
N TRP A 278 14.62 -9.36 -22.44
CA TRP A 278 13.22 -9.40 -22.90
C TRP A 278 12.49 -10.68 -22.45
N GLY A 279 13.18 -11.82 -22.46
CA GLY A 279 12.59 -13.09 -22.05
C GLY A 279 12.18 -13.15 -20.58
N ILE A 280 12.88 -12.44 -19.69
CA ILE A 280 12.60 -12.49 -18.24
C ILE A 280 12.04 -11.19 -17.66
N ASN A 281 12.69 -10.06 -17.91
CA ASN A 281 12.23 -8.75 -17.43
C ASN A 281 11.02 -8.30 -18.24
N GLY A 282 11.04 -8.55 -19.56
CA GLY A 282 9.88 -8.33 -20.43
C GLY A 282 8.70 -9.21 -20.03
N LEU A 283 8.92 -10.52 -19.81
CA LEU A 283 7.86 -11.42 -19.31
C LEU A 283 7.20 -10.91 -18.03
N PHE A 284 7.99 -10.50 -17.04
CA PHE A 284 7.47 -9.94 -15.79
C PHE A 284 6.67 -8.66 -16.03
N THR A 285 7.24 -7.72 -16.78
CA THR A 285 6.64 -6.40 -17.02
C THR A 285 5.39 -6.48 -17.88
N ASP A 286 5.39 -7.27 -18.94
CA ASP A 286 4.23 -7.50 -19.81
C ASP A 286 3.10 -8.20 -19.04
N GLY A 287 3.44 -9.13 -18.14
CA GLY A 287 2.48 -9.74 -17.21
C GLY A 287 1.79 -8.68 -16.34
N VAL A 288 2.59 -7.81 -15.70
CA VAL A 288 2.07 -6.70 -14.89
C VAL A 288 1.21 -5.74 -15.72
N LEU A 289 1.68 -5.31 -16.89
CA LEU A 289 0.95 -4.42 -17.80
C LEU A 289 -0.40 -5.01 -18.20
N ALA A 290 -0.44 -6.28 -18.56
CA ALA A 290 -1.68 -6.97 -18.92
C ALA A 290 -2.65 -7.03 -17.74
N HIS A 291 -2.17 -7.22 -16.50
CA HIS A 291 -3.03 -7.19 -15.32
C HIS A 291 -3.54 -5.79 -14.99
N ILE A 292 -2.71 -4.75 -15.07
CA ILE A 292 -3.15 -3.35 -14.95
C ILE A 292 -4.27 -3.06 -15.95
N GLN A 293 -4.09 -3.47 -17.22
CA GLN A 293 -5.10 -3.28 -18.25
C GLN A 293 -6.41 -4.02 -17.94
N ARG A 294 -6.34 -5.27 -17.46
CA ARG A 294 -7.54 -6.02 -17.04
C ARG A 294 -8.31 -5.30 -15.95
N TYR A 295 -7.63 -4.81 -14.91
CA TYR A 295 -8.29 -4.07 -13.84
C TYR A 295 -8.86 -2.73 -14.32
N ARG A 296 -8.12 -1.96 -15.14
CA ARG A 296 -8.64 -0.70 -15.69
C ARG A 296 -9.80 -0.88 -16.66
N SER A 297 -9.84 -2.01 -17.38
CA SER A 297 -10.99 -2.36 -18.22
C SER A 297 -12.25 -2.64 -17.39
N TRP A 298 -12.08 -3.08 -16.13
CA TRP A 298 -13.18 -3.38 -15.23
C TRP A 298 -13.58 -2.17 -14.36
N LEU A 299 -12.60 -1.47 -13.76
CA LEU A 299 -12.81 -0.42 -12.76
C LEU A 299 -12.70 1.00 -13.32
N GLY A 300 -12.35 1.16 -14.60
CA GLY A 300 -12.08 2.45 -15.21
C GLY A 300 -10.66 2.96 -14.91
N ASP A 301 -10.47 4.27 -15.11
CA ASP A 301 -9.16 4.89 -14.87
C ASP A 301 -8.91 5.07 -13.37
N ILE A 302 -8.14 4.14 -12.80
CA ILE A 302 -7.79 4.08 -11.39
C ILE A 302 -6.27 4.16 -11.18
N PRO A 303 -5.81 4.68 -10.02
CA PRO A 303 -4.40 4.68 -9.67
C PRO A 303 -3.85 3.26 -9.52
N VAL A 304 -2.56 3.13 -9.84
CA VAL A 304 -1.77 1.91 -9.65
C VAL A 304 -0.75 2.23 -8.57
N LEU A 305 -0.97 1.64 -7.40
CA LEU A 305 -0.14 1.81 -6.22
C LEU A 305 0.95 0.73 -6.20
N LEU A 306 2.20 1.12 -6.08
CA LEU A 306 3.35 0.22 -6.06
C LEU A 306 3.95 0.20 -4.66
N THR A 307 4.16 -1.00 -4.11
CA THR A 307 4.84 -1.23 -2.83
C THR A 307 5.75 -2.45 -2.93
N GLY A 308 6.42 -2.80 -1.83
CA GLY A 308 7.41 -3.88 -1.80
C GLY A 308 8.81 -3.42 -2.17
N GLY A 309 9.78 -4.32 -2.02
CA GLY A 309 11.22 -4.00 -2.18
C GLY A 309 11.62 -3.60 -3.60
N ASP A 310 10.90 -4.11 -4.61
CA ASP A 310 11.19 -3.86 -6.03
C ASP A 310 10.25 -2.81 -6.64
N ALA A 311 9.48 -2.07 -5.82
CA ALA A 311 8.48 -1.10 -6.27
C ALA A 311 9.08 -0.01 -7.17
N GLU A 312 10.22 0.57 -6.76
CA GLU A 312 10.91 1.63 -7.51
C GLU A 312 11.46 1.10 -8.84
N LEU A 313 11.97 -0.13 -8.87
CA LEU A 313 12.43 -0.77 -10.09
C LEU A 313 11.27 -0.92 -11.08
N LEU A 314 10.14 -1.46 -10.61
CA LEU A 314 8.95 -1.63 -11.44
C LEU A 314 8.36 -0.28 -11.87
N SER A 315 8.32 0.72 -10.98
CA SER A 315 7.82 2.07 -11.28
C SER A 315 8.57 2.68 -12.46
N ASN A 316 9.90 2.57 -12.46
CA ASN A 316 10.75 3.03 -13.56
C ASN A 316 10.45 2.28 -14.87
N TRP A 317 10.27 0.96 -14.81
CA TRP A 317 9.95 0.17 -15.99
C TRP A 317 8.58 0.54 -16.57
N LEU A 318 7.53 0.55 -15.74
CA LEU A 318 6.16 0.88 -16.16
C LEU A 318 6.04 2.31 -16.69
N SER A 319 6.78 3.26 -16.11
CA SER A 319 6.86 4.63 -16.62
C SER A 319 7.44 4.67 -18.03
N GLY A 320 8.46 3.85 -18.31
CA GLY A 320 9.01 3.68 -19.66
C GLY A 320 8.02 3.12 -20.69
N PHE A 321 7.01 2.37 -20.22
CA PHE A 321 5.89 1.87 -21.04
C PHE A 321 4.67 2.82 -21.07
N GLY A 322 4.78 4.03 -20.51
CA GLY A 322 3.73 5.04 -20.55
C GLY A 322 2.53 4.76 -19.63
N VAL A 323 2.70 3.93 -18.59
CA VAL A 323 1.64 3.72 -17.60
C VAL A 323 1.45 4.99 -16.77
N MET A 324 0.28 5.60 -16.87
CA MET A 324 -0.09 6.78 -16.08
C MET A 324 -0.64 6.39 -14.71
N GLY A 325 -0.67 7.33 -13.76
CA GLY A 325 -1.26 7.13 -12.43
C GLY A 325 -0.50 6.15 -11.53
N LEU A 326 0.82 6.00 -11.74
CA LEU A 326 1.70 5.23 -10.86
C LEU A 326 1.99 6.02 -9.59
N ILE A 327 1.84 5.40 -8.43
CA ILE A 327 2.19 5.98 -7.13
C ILE A 327 2.98 4.96 -6.34
N THR A 328 4.24 5.23 -6.05
CA THR A 328 5.05 4.39 -5.15
C THR A 328 4.78 4.78 -3.70
N ASP A 329 4.35 3.83 -2.88
CA ASP A 329 4.13 3.98 -1.44
C ASP A 329 4.68 2.74 -0.71
N PRO A 330 5.93 2.78 -0.22
CA PRO A 330 6.57 1.61 0.37
C PRO A 330 6.03 1.26 1.76
N TYR A 331 5.06 2.03 2.28
CA TYR A 331 4.59 1.92 3.66
C TYR A 331 3.13 1.45 3.77
N LEU A 332 2.51 1.02 2.66
CA LEU A 332 1.10 0.59 2.64
C LEU A 332 0.78 -0.45 3.71
N ILE A 333 1.62 -1.46 3.89
CA ILE A 333 1.39 -2.50 4.90
C ILE A 333 1.31 -1.89 6.31
N TYR A 334 2.22 -0.98 6.68
CA TYR A 334 2.23 -0.38 8.01
C TYR A 334 1.08 0.60 8.21
N LYS A 335 0.67 1.31 7.16
CA LYS A 335 -0.57 2.10 7.18
C LYS A 335 -1.76 1.21 7.50
N GLY A 336 -1.84 0.04 6.87
CA GLY A 336 -2.86 -0.96 7.17
C GLY A 336 -2.79 -1.52 8.59
N MET A 337 -1.59 -1.61 9.17
CA MET A 337 -1.40 -2.04 10.56
C MET A 337 -1.75 -0.95 11.59
N SER A 338 -1.63 0.34 11.21
CA SER A 338 -1.79 1.49 12.12
C SER A 338 -3.23 1.74 12.54
N GLN A 339 -4.19 1.32 11.73
CA GLN A 339 -5.61 1.49 11.99
C GLN A 339 -6.34 0.26 11.48
N LEU A 340 -7.00 -0.48 12.37
CA LEU A 340 -7.82 -1.61 11.98
C LEU A 340 -9.24 -1.14 11.67
N PRO A 341 -10.01 -1.87 10.85
CA PRO A 341 -11.44 -1.60 10.70
C PRO A 341 -12.10 -1.60 12.08
N GLU A 342 -12.80 -0.52 12.44
CA GLU A 342 -13.61 -0.49 13.65
C GLU A 342 -14.70 -1.57 13.56
N HIS A 343 -15.13 -2.08 14.72
CA HIS A 343 -16.19 -3.08 14.85
C HIS A 343 -17.34 -2.84 13.84
N LEU A 344 -17.35 -3.65 12.77
CA LEU A 344 -18.52 -3.88 11.93
C LEU A 344 -19.22 -5.15 12.41
#